data_AF-A0A9D5EB05-F1
#
_entry.id   AF-A0A9D5EB05-F1
#
_cell.length_a   1.000
_cell.length_b   1.000
_cell.length_c   1.000
_cell.angle_alpha   90.00
_cell.angle_beta   90.00
_cell.angle_gamma   90.00
#
_symmetry.space_group_name_H-M   'P 1'
#
loop_
_entity.id
_entity.type
_entity.pdbx_description
1 polymer ?
#
loop_
_entity_poly.entity_id
_entity_poly.type
_entity_poly.pdbx_seq_one_letter_code
_entity_poly.pdbx_strand_id
1 'polypeptide(L)'
;MLLAAIIAAYITAARLLVGSEAPTSPLEADHRDTIYFSIHGGVLLFALVAGFILGKWLNGLGVAFGLLFFVVIATAMAVAQIAAYQAACMGQNDIIRHWTC
;
A
#
# COMPACT_ATOMS: atom_id res chain seq x y z
N MET A 1 2.49 -16.95 3.21
CA MET A 1 3.84 -16.37 3.13
C MET A 1 3.94 -15.30 2.04
N LEU A 2 3.53 -15.56 0.79
CA LEU A 2 3.59 -14.56 -0.30
C LEU A 2 2.87 -13.25 0.00
N LEU A 3 1.62 -13.29 0.49
CA LEU A 3 0.85 -12.10 0.83
C LEU A 3 1.56 -11.24 1.89
N ALA A 4 2.09 -11.86 2.94
CA ALA A 4 2.84 -11.16 3.98
C ALA A 4 4.11 -10.51 3.43
N ALA A 5 4.81 -11.16 2.50
CA ALA A 5 5.98 -10.58 1.84
C ALA A 5 5.61 -9.37 0.98
N ILE A 6 4.50 -9.43 0.24
CA ILE A 6 4.00 -8.30 -0.56
C ILE A 6 3.64 -7.12 0.36
N ILE A 7 2.96 -7.37 1.49
CA ILE A 7 2.59 -6.33 2.45
C ILE A 7 3.83 -5.72 3.08
N ALA A 8 4.81 -6.53 3.50
CA ALA A 8 6.06 -6.05 4.08
C ALA A 8 6.86 -5.20 3.08
N ALA A 9 6.93 -5.63 1.81
CA ALA A 9 7.56 -4.86 0.75
C ALA A 9 6.83 -3.53 0.50
N TYR A 10 5.49 -3.55 0.49
CA TYR A 10 4.68 -2.33 0.37
C TYR A 10 4.92 -1.36 1.53
N ILE A 11 4.90 -1.82 2.78
CA ILE A 11 5.16 -0.98 3.96
C ILE A 11 6.57 -0.37 3.88
N THR A 12 7.56 -1.20 3.51
CA THR A 12 8.95 -0.75 3.35
C THR A 12 9.07 0.32 2.26
N ALA A 13 8.47 0.08 1.09
CA ALA A 13 8.47 1.03 -0.02
C ALA A 13 7.77 2.34 0.36
N ALA A 14 6.60 2.26 1.02
CA ALA A 14 5.89 3.43 1.49
C ALA A 14 6.76 4.25 2.46
N ARG A 15 7.36 3.60 3.47
CA ARG A 15 8.22 4.28 4.43
C ARG A 15 9.43 4.95 3.79
N LEU A 16 10.11 4.27 2.86
CA LEU A 16 11.32 4.79 2.20
C LEU A 16 11.03 5.96 1.26
N LEU A 17 9.89 5.94 0.57
CA LEU A 17 9.57 6.92 -0.46
C LEU A 17 8.83 8.14 0.09
N VAL A 18 8.00 7.96 1.11
CA VAL A 18 7.20 9.02 1.72
C VAL A 18 8.01 9.81 2.75
N GLY A 19 8.93 9.13 3.44
CA GLY A 19 9.63 9.67 4.59
C GLY A 19 8.83 9.57 5.89
N SER A 20 9.55 9.66 7.01
CA SER A 20 9.00 9.61 8.37
C SER A 20 8.70 10.98 8.97
N GLU A 21 9.10 12.06 8.32
CA GLU A 21 9.00 13.40 8.90
C GLU A 21 7.62 14.02 8.65
N ALA A 22 7.21 14.88 9.59
CA ALA A 22 6.03 15.71 9.39
C ALA A 22 6.31 16.74 8.28
N PRO A 23 5.40 16.92 7.30
CA PRO A 23 5.56 17.94 6.29
C PRO A 23 5.57 19.33 6.94
N THR A 24 6.55 20.15 6.57
CA THR A 24 6.75 21.51 7.11
C THR A 24 6.05 22.57 6.26
N SER A 25 5.59 22.21 5.06
CA SER A 25 4.87 23.10 4.16
C SER A 25 3.72 22.39 3.42
N PRO A 26 2.72 23.14 2.91
CA PRO A 26 1.66 22.57 2.07
C PRO A 26 2.18 21.88 0.80
N LEU A 27 3.27 22.39 0.24
CA LEU A 27 3.91 21.79 -0.95
C LEU A 27 4.50 20.41 -0.63
N GLU A 28 5.15 20.27 0.53
CA GLU A 28 5.67 18.98 0.98
C GLU A 28 4.53 17.98 1.27
N ALA A 29 3.42 18.45 1.85
CA ALA A 29 2.25 17.61 2.06
C ALA A 29 1.66 17.09 0.74
N ASP A 30 1.50 17.96 -0.26
CA ASP A 30 0.98 17.61 -1.58
C ASP A 30 1.91 16.64 -2.34
N HIS A 31 3.22 16.89 -2.27
CA HIS A 31 4.22 16.00 -2.87
C HIS A 31 4.17 14.59 -2.22
N ARG A 32 4.09 14.55 -0.90
CA ARG A 32 3.96 13.31 -0.13
C ARG A 32 2.68 12.56 -0.50
N ASP A 33 1.56 13.26 -0.60
CA ASP A 33 0.27 12.65 -0.96
C ASP A 33 0.27 12.12 -2.41
N THR A 34 0.96 12.81 -3.32
CA THR A 34 1.20 12.34 -4.69
C THR A 34 2.02 11.04 -4.70
N ILE A 35 3.13 10.99 -3.96
CA ILE A 35 3.94 9.77 -3.81
C ILE A 35 3.09 8.63 -3.24
N TYR A 36 2.30 8.92 -2.21
CA TYR A 36 1.37 7.97 -1.60
C TYR A 36 0.41 7.38 -2.64
N PHE A 37 -0.24 8.24 -3.42
CA PHE A 37 -1.15 7.83 -4.47
C PHE A 37 -0.45 6.95 -5.51
N SER A 38 0.74 7.35 -5.97
CA SER A 38 1.52 6.58 -6.95
C SER A 38 1.91 5.19 -6.45
N ILE A 39 2.31 5.05 -5.18
CA ILE A 39 2.66 3.75 -4.59
C ILE A 39 1.43 2.84 -4.51
N HIS A 40 0.31 3.36 -4.01
CA HIS A 40 -0.93 2.58 -3.90
C HIS A 40 -1.44 2.16 -5.28
N GLY A 41 -1.57 3.12 -6.20
CA GLY A 41 -2.02 2.88 -7.56
C GLY A 41 -1.11 1.88 -8.29
N GLY A 42 0.21 2.04 -8.17
CA GLY A 42 1.18 1.15 -8.79
C GLY A 42 1.09 -0.29 -8.28
N VAL A 43 1.01 -0.48 -6.96
CA VAL A 43 0.91 -1.83 -6.36
C VAL A 43 -0.44 -2.47 -6.67
N LEU A 44 -1.54 -1.71 -6.66
CA LEU A 44 -2.87 -2.21 -7.03
C LEU A 44 -2.95 -2.61 -8.52
N LEU A 45 -2.40 -1.78 -9.40
CA LEU A 45 -2.32 -2.09 -10.83
C LEU A 45 -1.47 -3.33 -11.07
N PHE A 46 -0.31 -3.43 -10.40
CA PHE A 46 0.54 -4.61 -10.48
C PHE A 46 -0.20 -5.87 -9.99
N ALA A 47 -0.90 -5.80 -8.86
CA ALA A 47 -1.68 -6.91 -8.33
C ALA A 47 -2.78 -7.36 -9.30
N LEU A 48 -3.49 -6.41 -9.91
CA LEU A 48 -4.52 -6.67 -10.91
C LEU A 48 -3.95 -7.39 -12.14
N VAL A 49 -2.85 -6.86 -12.70
CA VAL A 49 -2.19 -7.42 -13.90
C VAL A 49 -1.59 -8.80 -13.59
N ALA A 50 -0.87 -8.94 -12.49
CA ALA A 50 -0.25 -10.20 -12.08
C ALA A 50 -1.33 -11.27 -11.81
N GLY A 51 -2.39 -10.93 -11.08
CA GLY A 51 -3.53 -11.80 -10.85
C GLY A 51 -4.19 -12.21 -12.16
N PHE A 52 -4.40 -11.27 -13.08
CA PHE A 52 -4.98 -11.57 -14.40
C PHE A 52 -4.13 -12.57 -15.20
N ILE A 53 -2.82 -12.31 -15.31
CA ILE A 53 -1.89 -13.18 -16.05
C ILE A 53 -1.90 -14.58 -15.43
N LEU A 54 -1.82 -14.67 -14.10
CA LEU A 54 -1.80 -15.95 -13.39
C LEU A 54 -3.11 -16.73 -13.59
N GLY A 55 -4.26 -16.10 -13.39
CA GLY A 55 -5.56 -16.76 -13.58
C GLY A 55 -5.83 -17.13 -15.04
N LYS A 56 -5.35 -16.33 -16.00
CA LYS A 56 -5.45 -16.65 -17.42
C LYS A 56 -4.64 -17.90 -17.76
N TRP A 57 -3.46 -18.05 -17.18
CA TRP A 57 -2.57 -19.20 -17.43
C TRP A 57 -3.04 -20.49 -16.75
N LEU A 58 -3.51 -20.43 -15.50
CA LEU A 58 -3.87 -21.61 -14.72
C LEU A 58 -5.18 -22.28 -15.16
N ASN A 59 -6.21 -21.48 -15.43
CA ASN A 59 -7.58 -21.96 -15.58
C ASN A 59 -8.47 -21.07 -16.47
N GLY A 60 -7.86 -20.11 -17.19
CA GLY A 60 -8.57 -19.19 -18.09
C GLY A 60 -9.35 -18.09 -17.38
N LEU A 61 -9.34 -18.04 -16.04
CA LEU A 61 -10.14 -17.14 -15.20
C LEU A 61 -9.39 -15.84 -14.85
N GLY A 62 -8.72 -15.24 -15.83
CA GLY A 62 -7.87 -14.06 -15.61
C GLY A 62 -8.61 -12.92 -14.89
N VAL A 63 -9.81 -12.56 -15.35
CA VAL A 63 -10.59 -11.47 -14.73
C VAL A 63 -10.88 -11.74 -13.25
N ALA A 64 -11.30 -12.96 -12.91
CA ALA A 64 -11.62 -13.31 -11.53
C ALA A 64 -10.39 -13.24 -10.62
N PHE A 65 -9.24 -13.73 -11.08
CA PHE A 65 -7.99 -13.68 -10.30
C PHE A 65 -7.45 -12.25 -10.19
N GLY A 66 -7.53 -11.45 -11.26
CA GLY A 66 -7.14 -10.04 -11.22
C GLY A 66 -7.94 -9.28 -10.16
N LEU A 67 -9.26 -9.43 -10.17
CA LEU A 67 -10.14 -8.81 -9.17
C LEU A 67 -9.86 -9.32 -7.75
N LEU A 68 -9.66 -10.63 -7.58
CA LEU A 68 -9.33 -11.22 -6.28
C LEU A 68 -8.04 -10.62 -5.71
N PHE A 69 -6.99 -10.55 -6.51
CA PHE A 69 -5.70 -9.98 -6.09
C PHE A 69 -5.85 -8.50 -5.75
N PHE A 70 -6.56 -7.73 -6.59
CA PHE A 70 -6.82 -6.32 -6.33
C PHE A 70 -7.53 -6.12 -4.99
N VAL A 71 -8.62 -6.86 -4.72
CA VAL A 71 -9.40 -6.73 -3.49
C VAL A 71 -8.58 -7.13 -2.25
N VAL A 72 -7.85 -8.24 -2.31
CA VAL A 72 -7.02 -8.71 -1.20
C VAL A 72 -5.93 -7.69 -0.87
N ILE A 73 -5.25 -7.15 -1.88
CA ILE A 73 -4.19 -6.15 -1.68
C ILE A 73 -4.76 -4.83 -1.19
N ALA A 74 -5.87 -4.35 -1.76
CA ALA A 74 -6.54 -3.12 -1.30
C ALA A 74 -6.96 -3.23 0.17
N THR A 75 -7.52 -4.37 0.56
CA THR A 75 -7.92 -4.63 1.95
C THR A 75 -6.71 -4.65 2.88
N ALA A 76 -5.63 -5.34 2.47
CA ALA A 76 -4.40 -5.40 3.26
C ALA A 76 -3.76 -4.02 3.45
N MET A 77 -3.73 -3.18 2.41
CA MET A 77 -3.26 -1.80 2.51
C MET A 77 -4.10 -1.00 3.49
N ALA A 78 -5.43 -1.06 3.39
CA ALA A 78 -6.32 -0.35 4.31
C ALA A 78 -6.09 -0.76 5.76
N VAL A 79 -5.97 -2.06 6.04
CA VAL A 79 -5.64 -2.58 7.37
C VAL A 79 -4.29 -2.06 7.86
N ALA A 80 -3.26 -2.06 7.01
CA ALA A 80 -1.94 -1.54 7.37
C ALA A 80 -1.98 -0.04 7.72
N GLN A 81 -2.74 0.76 6.98
CA GLN A 81 -2.91 2.20 7.25
C GLN A 81 -3.64 2.44 8.57
N ILE A 82 -4.75 1.72 8.81
CA ILE A 82 -5.51 1.83 10.07
C ILE A 82 -4.63 1.43 11.26
N ALA A 83 -3.89 0.33 11.15
CA ALA A 83 -3.01 -0.14 12.21
C ALA A 83 -1.87 0.85 12.48
N ALA A 84 -1.26 1.43 11.43
CA ALA A 84 -0.20 2.42 11.57
C ALA A 84 -0.72 3.71 12.25
N TYR A 85 -1.92 4.16 11.90
CA TYR A 85 -2.56 5.30 12.54
C TYR A 85 -2.85 5.03 14.03
N GLN A 86 -3.43 3.87 14.36
CA GLN A 86 -3.69 3.49 15.75
C GLN A 86 -2.39 3.42 16.56
N ALA A 87 -1.34 2.84 16.00
CA ALA A 87 -0.03 2.77 16.63
C ALA A 87 0.57 4.17 16.85
N ALA A 88 0.44 5.09 15.90
CA ALA A 88 0.88 6.46 16.05
C ALA A 88 0.19 7.17 17.22
N CYS A 89 -1.13 6.99 17.36
CA CYS A 89 -1.89 7.56 18.47
C CYS A 89 -1.58 6.91 19.84
N MET A 90 -0.82 5.80 19.85
CA MET A 90 -0.28 5.16 21.05
C MET A 90 1.22 5.45 21.27
N GLY A 91 1.80 6.41 20.52
CA GLY A 91 3.19 6.82 20.65
C GLY A 91 4.18 6.10 19.73
N GLN A 92 3.71 5.22 18.84
CA GLN A 92 4.53 4.56 17.81
C GLN A 92 4.26 5.17 16.43
N ASN A 93 4.72 6.41 16.24
CA ASN A 93 4.57 7.12 14.97
C ASN A 93 5.56 6.61 13.91
N ASP A 94 5.38 7.03 12.66
CA ASP A 94 6.35 6.86 11.58
C ASP A 94 6.56 5.41 11.10
N ILE A 95 5.57 4.54 11.33
CA ILE A 95 5.59 3.16 10.81
C ILE A 95 5.48 3.16 9.27
N ILE A 96 4.55 3.95 8.73
CA ILE A 96 4.36 4.14 7.28
C ILE A 96 4.52 5.62 6.90
N ARG A 97 4.03 6.53 7.75
CA ARG A 97 4.24 7.98 7.68
C ARG A 97 4.06 8.59 9.06
N HIS A 98 4.41 9.86 9.17
CA HIS A 98 4.00 10.68 10.28
C HIS A 98 2.48 10.90 10.26
N TRP A 99 1.84 10.60 11.39
CA TRP A 99 0.44 10.89 11.64
C TRP A 99 0.29 11.97 12.69
N THR A 100 -0.70 12.82 12.51
CA THR A 100 -1.16 13.74 13.55
C THR A 100 -2.31 13.07 14.29
N CYS A 101 -2.05 12.76 15.55
CA CYS A 101 -3.01 12.46 16.60
C CYS A 101 -2.88 13.61 17.63
#